data_AF-A0A1L3GEY7-F1
#
_entry.id   AF-A0A1L3GEY7-F1
#
_cell.length_a   1.000
_cell.length_b   1.000
_cell.length_c   1.000
_cell.angle_alpha   90.00
_cell.angle_beta   90.00
_cell.angle_gamma   90.00
#
_symmetry.space_group_name_H-M   'P 1'
#
loop_
_entity.id
_entity.type
_entity.pdbx_description
1 polymer ?
#
loop_
_entity_poly.entity_id
_entity_poly.type
_entity_poly.pdbx_seq_one_letter_code
_entity_poly.pdbx_strand_id
1 'polypeptide(L)'
;MLASVGWQEICTHFHRRHPETCALCRESDAHVEAHINNCPNGYLTYPCLNGLWDIAMPIFIENRHFATFFTGQLFYDDTPPDREFFRAQAARYGFDEKKYLAALDKVPIVSRDHIHNAMTDLLSLVKMITEMGLENLRLVQEIQQRDKLEQEASCLRFLVKNTRDSI
;
A
#
# COMPACT_ATOMS: atom_id res chain seq x y z
N MET A 1 8.57 -2.99 2.94
CA MET A 1 8.24 -1.62 2.50
C MET A 1 9.05 -1.32 1.25
N LEU A 2 8.39 -1.02 0.12
CA LEU A 2 9.07 -0.76 -1.15
C LEU A 2 9.49 0.71 -1.30
N ALA A 3 8.66 1.63 -0.81
CA ALA A 3 8.93 3.06 -0.73
C ALA A 3 8.18 3.66 0.47
N SER A 4 8.67 4.78 1.00
CA SER A 4 7.93 5.53 2.01
C SER A 4 8.28 7.02 2.00
N VAL A 5 7.25 7.84 2.15
CA VAL A 5 7.29 9.30 2.20
C VAL A 5 6.20 9.80 3.14
N GLY A 6 6.27 11.05 3.58
CA GLY A 6 5.20 11.68 4.37
C GLY A 6 5.09 11.19 5.82
N TRP A 7 6.11 10.53 6.35
CA TRP A 7 6.16 10.11 7.75
C TRP A 7 6.13 11.32 8.70
N GLN A 8 5.28 11.24 9.72
CA GLN A 8 5.21 12.25 10.77
C GLN A 8 6.29 12.01 11.82
N GLU A 9 6.85 13.11 12.35
CA GLU A 9 7.86 13.07 13.41
C GLU A 9 7.33 12.36 14.67
N ILE A 10 6.04 12.55 15.01
CA ILE A 10 5.43 11.92 16.17
C ILE A 10 5.51 10.38 16.10
N CYS A 11 5.30 9.82 14.91
CA CYS A 11 5.37 8.38 14.70
C CYS A 11 6.81 7.87 14.65
N THR A 12 7.72 8.57 13.96
CA THR A 12 9.09 8.09 13.72
C THR A 12 10.06 8.34 14.86
N HIS A 13 9.85 9.39 15.65
CA HIS A 13 10.72 9.75 16.78
C HIS A 13 10.20 9.23 18.12
N PHE A 14 8.89 8.96 18.25
CA PHE A 14 8.29 8.53 19.51
C PHE A 14 7.62 7.16 19.38
N HIS A 15 6.52 7.05 18.62
CA HIS A 15 5.70 5.83 18.63
C HIS A 15 6.45 4.59 18.15
N ARG A 16 7.24 4.66 17.06
CA ARG A 16 7.97 3.51 16.53
C ARG A 16 9.31 3.24 17.21
N ARG A 17 9.80 4.15 18.05
CA ARG A 17 11.07 4.00 18.79
C ARG A 17 10.88 3.41 20.19
N HIS A 18 9.78 3.72 20.85
CA HIS A 18 9.52 3.20 22.19
C HIS A 18 8.88 1.81 22.12
N PRO A 19 9.36 0.79 22.88
CA PRO A 19 8.94 -0.59 22.71
C PRO A 19 7.42 -0.81 22.82
N GLU A 20 6.76 -0.17 23.79
CA GLU A 20 5.33 -0.34 24.04
C GLU A 20 4.46 0.30 22.95
N THR A 21 4.70 1.56 22.59
CA THR A 21 3.95 2.23 21.51
C THR A 21 4.25 1.63 20.14
N CYS A 22 5.44 1.04 19.96
CA CYS A 22 5.77 0.30 18.76
C CYS A 22 5.03 -1.05 18.70
N ALA A 23 4.72 -1.66 19.86
CA ALA A 23 3.82 -2.80 19.91
C ALA A 23 2.39 -2.41 19.50
N LEU A 24 1.92 -1.24 19.92
CA LEU A 24 0.64 -0.68 19.47
C LEU A 24 0.60 -0.42 17.95
N CYS A 25 1.72 0.02 17.36
CA CYS A 25 1.84 0.11 15.89
C CYS A 25 1.66 -1.27 15.24
N ARG A 26 2.34 -2.30 15.73
CA ARG A 26 2.24 -3.66 15.18
C ARG A 26 0.84 -4.25 15.33
N GLU A 27 0.16 -3.97 16.42
CA GLU A 27 -1.22 -4.39 16.63
C GLU A 27 -2.18 -3.67 15.67
N SER A 28 -1.94 -2.38 15.41
CA SER A 28 -2.68 -1.62 14.39
C SER A 28 -2.43 -2.21 12.98
N ASP A 29 -1.18 -2.56 12.66
CA ASP A 29 -0.82 -3.20 11.38
C ASP A 29 -1.52 -4.57 11.24
N ALA A 30 -1.58 -5.37 12.32
CA ALA A 30 -2.28 -6.66 12.33
C ALA A 30 -3.80 -6.52 12.16
N HIS A 31 -4.40 -5.46 12.72
CA HIS A 31 -5.80 -5.13 12.46
C HIS A 31 -6.05 -4.88 10.97
N VAL A 32 -5.16 -4.15 10.30
CA VAL A 32 -5.25 -3.93 8.86
C VAL A 32 -5.16 -5.26 8.11
N GLU A 33 -4.17 -6.09 8.38
CA GLU A 33 -3.99 -7.38 7.70
C GLU A 33 -5.26 -8.26 7.76
N ALA A 34 -5.97 -8.24 8.89
CA ALA A 34 -7.20 -9.00 9.07
C ALA A 34 -8.41 -8.45 8.27
N HIS A 35 -8.44 -7.16 7.94
CA HIS A 35 -9.62 -6.49 7.36
C HIS A 35 -9.43 -5.95 5.94
N ILE A 36 -8.17 -5.83 5.48
CA ILE A 36 -7.83 -5.13 4.24
C ILE A 36 -8.42 -5.77 2.96
N ASN A 37 -8.77 -7.06 3.02
CA ASN A 37 -9.40 -7.75 1.89
C ASN A 37 -10.90 -7.46 1.74
N ASN A 38 -11.53 -6.84 2.75
CA ASN A 38 -12.97 -6.58 2.80
C ASN A 38 -13.24 -5.08 3.00
N CYS A 39 -12.91 -4.27 1.99
CA CYS A 39 -13.09 -2.82 2.01
C CYS A 39 -14.14 -2.36 0.99
N PRO A 40 -15.40 -2.07 1.39
CA PRO A 40 -16.47 -1.67 0.47
C PRO A 40 -16.12 -0.44 -0.39
N ASN A 41 -15.36 0.50 0.19
CA ASN A 41 -14.93 1.73 -0.48
C ASN A 41 -13.58 1.59 -1.19
N GLY A 42 -13.02 0.38 -1.28
CA GLY A 42 -11.69 0.13 -1.84
C GLY A 42 -10.52 0.50 -0.93
N TYR A 43 -10.77 1.00 0.28
CA TYR A 43 -9.77 1.25 1.31
C TYR A 43 -10.37 1.16 2.72
N LEU A 44 -9.51 0.96 3.72
CA LEU A 44 -9.80 0.96 5.14
C LEU A 44 -9.27 2.25 5.76
N THR A 45 -10.11 2.94 6.53
CA THR A 45 -9.70 4.06 7.38
C THR A 45 -9.92 3.66 8.83
N TYR A 46 -8.91 3.84 9.69
CA TYR A 46 -8.97 3.39 11.07
C TYR A 46 -8.15 4.30 12.00
N PRO A 47 -8.57 4.46 13.26
CA PRO A 47 -7.73 5.06 14.28
C PRO A 47 -6.65 4.04 14.68
N CYS A 48 -5.38 4.43 14.61
CA CYS A 48 -4.30 3.60 15.14
C CYS A 48 -4.26 3.70 16.67
N LEU A 49 -3.70 2.69 17.32
CA LEU A 49 -3.68 2.60 18.79
C LEU A 49 -2.79 3.65 19.47
N ASN A 50 -2.03 4.42 18.69
CA ASN A 50 -1.25 5.57 19.15
C ASN A 50 -2.00 6.91 19.01
N GLY A 51 -3.23 6.89 18.48
CA GLY A 51 -4.18 7.99 18.48
C GLY A 51 -4.26 8.82 17.20
N LEU A 52 -3.54 8.46 16.13
CA LEU A 52 -3.68 9.10 14.82
C LEU A 52 -4.64 8.29 13.94
N TRP A 53 -5.06 8.86 12.81
CA TRP A 53 -5.78 8.13 11.77
C TRP A 53 -4.83 7.64 10.68
N ASP A 54 -4.98 6.37 10.33
CA ASP A 54 -4.28 5.73 9.23
C ASP A 54 -5.28 5.19 8.20
N ILE A 55 -4.81 5.05 6.97
CA ILE A 55 -5.57 4.60 5.81
C ILE A 55 -4.76 3.52 5.09
N ALA A 56 -5.41 2.42 4.77
CA ALA A 56 -4.81 1.30 4.06
C ALA A 56 -5.65 0.94 2.83
N MET A 57 -5.01 0.78 1.69
CA MET A 57 -5.66 0.47 0.42
C MET A 57 -5.07 -0.82 -0.16
N PRO A 58 -5.87 -1.87 -0.34
CA PRO A 58 -5.40 -3.10 -0.99
C PRO A 58 -5.14 -2.84 -2.48
N ILE A 59 -4.06 -3.42 -2.97
CA ILE A 59 -3.73 -3.49 -4.39
C ILE A 59 -3.92 -4.95 -4.84
N PHE A 60 -4.93 -5.18 -5.66
CA PHE A 60 -5.23 -6.49 -6.24
C PHE A 60 -4.72 -6.58 -7.68
N ILE A 61 -4.12 -7.71 -8.02
CA ILE A 61 -3.77 -8.09 -9.40
C ILE A 61 -4.37 -9.47 -9.64
N GLU A 62 -5.21 -9.62 -10.67
CA GLU A 62 -5.91 -10.88 -10.99
C GLU A 62 -6.56 -11.54 -9.75
N ASN A 63 -7.32 -10.75 -8.97
CA ASN A 63 -8.00 -11.16 -7.73
C ASN A 63 -7.10 -11.62 -6.57
N ARG A 64 -5.78 -11.45 -6.68
CA ARG A 64 -4.83 -11.72 -5.59
C ARG A 64 -4.39 -10.40 -4.95
N HIS A 65 -4.49 -10.30 -3.62
CA HIS A 65 -3.92 -9.18 -2.88
C HIS A 65 -2.39 -9.23 -3.02
N PHE A 66 -1.83 -8.24 -3.71
CA PHE A 66 -0.41 -8.19 -4.06
C PHE A 66 0.37 -7.29 -3.10
N ALA A 67 -0.21 -6.15 -2.71
CA ALA A 67 0.40 -5.20 -1.79
C ALA A 67 -0.67 -4.35 -1.11
N THR A 68 -0.31 -3.74 0.02
CA THR A 68 -1.12 -2.72 0.69
C THR A 68 -0.40 -1.37 0.60
N PHE A 69 -1.11 -0.36 0.11
CA PHE A 69 -0.66 1.02 0.17
C PHE A 69 -1.12 1.65 1.48
N PHE A 70 -0.19 2.21 2.23
CA PHE A 70 -0.47 2.90 3.49
C PHE A 70 -0.29 4.41 3.32
N THR A 71 -1.25 5.17 3.83
CA THR A 71 -1.20 6.62 4.00
C THR A 71 -1.89 6.99 5.31
N GLY A 72 -1.89 8.27 5.68
CA GLY A 72 -2.48 8.73 6.94
C GLY A 72 -1.45 9.42 7.81
N GLN A 73 -1.37 9.00 9.07
CA GLN A 73 -0.72 9.75 10.14
C GLN A 73 -1.24 11.18 10.17
N LEU A 74 -2.56 11.30 10.29
CA LEU A 74 -3.29 12.56 10.24
C LEU A 74 -4.39 12.60 11.28
N PHE A 75 -5.02 13.77 11.40
CA PHE A 75 -6.31 13.94 12.05
C PHE A 75 -7.36 14.41 11.06
N TYR A 76 -8.62 14.13 11.39
CA TYR A 76 -9.73 14.75 10.68
C TYR A 76 -10.13 16.06 11.36
N ASP A 77 -10.57 17.03 10.57
CA ASP A 77 -11.08 18.31 11.07
C ASP A 77 -12.30 18.16 12.00
N ASP A 78 -13.14 17.15 11.76
CA ASP A 78 -14.29 16.78 12.57
C ASP A 78 -13.95 16.00 13.85
N THR A 79 -12.72 15.47 13.93
CA THR A 79 -12.21 14.68 15.07
C THR A 79 -10.76 15.08 15.36
N PRO A 80 -10.55 16.32 15.86
CA PRO A 80 -9.24 16.87 16.12
C PRO A 80 -8.51 16.11 17.25
N PRO A 81 -7.18 16.25 17.37
CA PRO A 81 -6.39 15.53 18.37
C PRO A 81 -6.81 15.88 19.81
N ASP A 82 -7.02 14.84 20.62
CA ASP A 82 -7.16 15.00 22.07
C ASP A 82 -5.78 15.23 22.70
N ARG A 83 -5.42 16.50 22.94
CA ARG A 83 -4.14 16.86 23.56
C ARG A 83 -3.95 16.27 24.96
N GLU A 84 -5.01 16.04 25.74
CA GLU A 84 -4.85 15.45 27.07
C GLU A 84 -4.48 13.97 26.97
N PHE A 85 -5.04 13.25 26.00
CA PHE A 85 -4.61 11.89 25.66
C PHE A 85 -3.12 11.85 25.29
N PHE A 86 -2.62 12.79 24.48
CA PHE A 86 -1.20 12.83 24.13
C PHE A 86 -0.30 13.24 25.30
N ARG A 87 -0.74 14.14 26.19
CA ARG A 87 -0.01 14.42 27.45
C ARG A 87 0.07 13.20 28.35
N ALA A 88 -1.04 12.48 28.51
CA ALA A 88 -1.09 11.26 29.28
C ALA A 88 -0.16 10.17 28.68
N GLN A 89 -0.11 10.04 27.35
CA GLN A 89 0.86 9.17 26.68
C GLN A 89 2.31 9.58 26.96
N ALA A 90 2.62 10.88 26.89
CA ALA A 90 3.98 11.36 27.18
C ALA A 90 4.41 11.00 28.60
N ALA A 91 3.54 11.24 29.59
CA ALA A 91 3.79 10.88 30.98
C ALA A 91 3.93 9.36 31.16
N ARG A 92 3.06 8.57 30.53
CA ARG A 92 3.03 7.11 30.63
C ARG A 92 4.29 6.46 30.05
N TYR A 93 4.73 6.90 28.89
CA TYR A 93 5.85 6.29 28.16
C TYR A 93 7.18 7.05 28.31
N GLY A 94 7.22 8.05 29.19
CA GLY A 94 8.43 8.82 29.50
C GLY A 94 8.95 9.67 28.33
N PHE A 95 8.07 10.15 27.45
CA PHE A 95 8.48 11.05 26.37
C PHE A 95 8.77 12.45 26.91
N ASP A 96 9.69 13.16 26.23
CA ASP A 96 9.82 14.60 26.41
C ASP A 96 8.53 15.27 25.91
N GLU A 97 7.65 15.64 26.84
CA GLU A 97 6.32 16.17 26.54
C GLU A 97 6.38 17.35 25.57
N LYS A 98 7.34 18.27 25.77
CA LYS A 98 7.46 19.46 24.92
C LYS A 98 7.79 19.06 23.48
N LYS A 99 8.75 18.17 23.28
CA LYS A 99 9.10 17.68 21.93
C LYS A 99 7.98 16.84 21.33
N TYR A 100 7.30 16.04 22.14
CA TYR A 100 6.21 15.17 21.69
C TYR A 100 5.00 15.97 21.22
N LEU A 101 4.56 16.96 22.00
CA LEU A 101 3.47 17.84 21.62
C LEU A 101 3.84 18.76 20.45
N ALA A 102 5.11 19.19 20.35
CA ALA A 102 5.56 19.93 19.18
C ALA A 102 5.53 19.08 17.89
N ALA A 103 5.77 17.76 18.01
CA ALA A 103 5.60 16.84 16.89
C ALA A 103 4.13 16.58 16.56
N LEU A 104 3.25 16.54 17.58
CA LEU A 104 1.80 16.47 17.40
C LEU A 104 1.27 17.67 16.62
N ASP A 105 1.74 18.88 16.94
CA ASP A 105 1.29 20.13 16.31
C ASP A 105 1.65 20.23 14.82
N LYS A 106 2.56 19.38 14.32
CA LYS A 106 2.92 19.28 12.90
C LYS A 106 2.06 18.29 12.13
N VAL A 107 1.28 17.44 12.80
CA VAL A 107 0.47 16.41 12.16
C VAL A 107 -0.63 17.09 11.33
N PRO A 108 -0.82 16.71 10.06
CA PRO A 108 -1.82 17.33 9.20
C PRO A 108 -3.24 17.06 9.71
N ILE A 109 -4.09 18.08 9.62
CA ILE A 109 -5.54 17.99 9.87
C ILE A 109 -6.24 18.21 8.53
N VAL A 110 -7.06 17.24 8.10
CA VAL A 110 -7.71 17.26 6.78
C VAL A 110 -9.18 16.91 6.89
N SER A 111 -9.98 17.23 5.88
CA SER A 111 -11.38 16.78 5.84
C SER A 111 -11.49 15.33 5.37
N ARG A 112 -12.61 14.68 5.71
CA ARG A 112 -12.94 13.34 5.18
C ARG A 112 -13.05 13.34 3.67
N ASP A 113 -13.65 14.37 3.09
CA ASP A 113 -13.80 14.54 1.64
C ASP A 113 -12.45 14.64 0.93
N HIS A 114 -11.48 15.33 1.53
CA HIS A 114 -10.13 15.41 0.97
C HIS A 114 -9.51 14.00 0.84
N ILE A 115 -9.61 13.18 1.88
CA ILE A 115 -9.12 11.80 1.85
C ILE A 115 -9.92 10.95 0.86
N HIS A 116 -11.25 11.06 0.86
CA HIS A 116 -12.09 10.29 -0.05
C HIS A 116 -11.74 10.57 -1.52
N ASN A 117 -11.57 11.84 -1.90
CA ASN A 117 -11.18 12.22 -3.25
C ASN A 117 -9.77 11.71 -3.60
N ALA A 118 -8.80 11.93 -2.72
CA ALA A 118 -7.42 11.49 -2.93
C ALA A 118 -7.32 9.95 -3.08
N MET A 119 -8.07 9.19 -2.27
CA MET A 119 -8.11 7.73 -2.37
C MET A 119 -8.81 7.26 -3.64
N THR A 120 -9.87 7.95 -4.08
CA THR A 120 -10.59 7.63 -5.33
C THR A 120 -9.68 7.83 -6.55
N ASP A 121 -8.92 8.93 -6.58
CA ASP A 121 -7.95 9.19 -7.63
C ASP A 121 -6.83 8.15 -7.61
N LEU A 122 -6.29 7.83 -6.44
CA LEU A 122 -5.23 6.84 -6.28
C LEU A 122 -5.68 5.44 -6.71
N LEU A 123 -6.89 5.01 -6.33
CA LEU A 123 -7.48 3.75 -6.77
C LEU A 123 -7.58 3.68 -8.30
N SER A 124 -8.01 4.77 -8.93
CA SER A 124 -8.13 4.87 -10.38
C SER A 124 -6.76 4.77 -11.07
N LEU A 125 -5.74 5.45 -10.54
CA LEU A 125 -4.37 5.38 -11.05
C LEU A 125 -3.78 3.97 -10.90
N VAL A 126 -3.93 3.34 -9.74
CA VAL A 126 -3.44 1.99 -9.49
C VAL A 126 -4.10 1.01 -10.44
N LYS A 127 -5.43 1.08 -10.60
CA LYS A 127 -6.18 0.25 -11.54
C LYS A 127 -5.62 0.38 -12.96
N MET A 128 -5.48 1.61 -13.47
CA MET A 128 -4.93 1.87 -14.80
C MET A 128 -3.53 1.27 -14.98
N ILE A 129 -2.62 1.48 -14.03
CA ILE A 129 -1.26 0.94 -14.09
C ILE A 129 -1.27 -0.59 -14.09
N THR A 130 -2.11 -1.21 -13.25
CA THR A 130 -2.21 -2.68 -13.17
C THR A 130 -2.79 -3.29 -14.44
N GLU A 131 -3.82 -2.68 -15.03
CA GLU A 131 -4.44 -3.12 -16.28
C GLU A 131 -3.44 -3.03 -17.44
N MET A 132 -2.77 -1.87 -17.59
CA MET A 132 -1.72 -1.68 -18.61
C MET A 132 -0.56 -2.67 -18.44
N GLY A 133 -0.12 -2.90 -17.20
CA GLY A 133 0.95 -3.85 -16.92
C GLY A 133 0.57 -5.28 -17.31
N LEU A 134 -0.67 -5.68 -17.01
CA LEU A 134 -1.19 -7.01 -17.34
C LEU A 134 -1.38 -7.21 -18.85
N GLU A 135 -1.91 -6.20 -19.54
CA GLU A 135 -2.03 -6.22 -21.00
C GLU A 135 -0.66 -6.34 -21.67
N ASN A 136 0.31 -5.55 -21.24
CA ASN A 136 1.68 -5.64 -21.75
C ASN A 136 2.30 -7.02 -21.50
N LEU A 137 2.07 -7.61 -20.32
CA LEU A 137 2.57 -8.95 -20.01
C LEU A 137 1.97 -10.01 -20.94
N ARG A 138 0.65 -9.93 -21.19
CA ARG A 138 -0.06 -10.84 -22.11
C ARG A 138 0.47 -10.69 -23.54
N LEU A 139 0.68 -9.46 -24.01
CA LEU A 139 1.26 -9.19 -25.33
C LEU A 139 2.66 -9.81 -25.47
N VAL A 140 3.52 -9.65 -24.46
CA VAL A 140 4.87 -10.25 -24.47
C VAL A 140 4.79 -11.78 -24.52
N GLN A 141 3.88 -12.39 -23.76
CA GLN A 141 3.68 -13.84 -23.76
C GLN A 141 3.19 -14.36 -25.12
N GLU A 142 2.24 -13.65 -25.76
CA GLU A 142 1.74 -14.00 -27.08
C GLU A 142 2.83 -13.94 -28.15
N ILE A 143 3.68 -12.90 -28.13
CA ILE A 143 4.83 -12.77 -29.05
C ILE A 143 5.79 -13.95 -28.85
N GLN A 144 6.18 -14.24 -27.61
CA GLN A 144 7.08 -15.35 -27.30
C GLN A 144 6.52 -16.72 -27.74
N GLN A 145 5.21 -16.92 -27.58
CA GLN A 145 4.57 -18.16 -28.00
C GLN A 145 4.52 -18.28 -29.53
N ARG A 146 4.26 -17.18 -30.25
CA ARG A 146 4.33 -17.15 -31.71
C ARG A 146 5.74 -17.46 -32.21
N ASP A 147 6.76 -16.82 -31.66
CA ASP A 147 8.16 -17.05 -32.05
C ASP A 147 8.56 -18.52 -31.89
N LYS A 148 8.14 -19.15 -30.79
CA LYS A 148 8.39 -20.57 -30.54
C LYS A 148 7.69 -21.47 -31.57
N LEU A 149 6.41 -21.22 -31.85
CA LEU A 149 5.65 -21.98 -32.85
C LEU A 149 6.23 -21.79 -34.26
N GLU A 150 6.70 -20.60 -34.61
CA GLU A 150 7.35 -20.32 -35.89
C GLU A 150 8.68 -21.06 -36.02
N GLN A 151 9.49 -21.11 -34.95
CA GLN A 151 10.72 -21.90 -34.90
C GLN A 151 10.46 -23.40 -35.05
N GLU A 152 9.49 -23.95 -34.31
CA GLU A 152 9.10 -25.36 -34.40
C GLU A 152 8.60 -25.71 -35.81
N ALA A 153 7.74 -24.88 -36.40
CA ALA A 153 7.24 -25.07 -37.77
C ALA A 153 8.37 -24.97 -38.81
N SER A 154 9.35 -24.06 -38.61
CA SER A 154 10.53 -23.93 -39.47
C SER A 154 11.41 -25.18 -39.42
N CYS A 155 11.68 -25.69 -38.21
CA CYS A 155 12.44 -26.91 -38.00
C CYS A 155 11.74 -28.12 -38.66
N LEU A 156 10.43 -28.27 -38.46
CA LEU A 156 9.65 -29.34 -39.07
C LEU A 156 9.69 -29.27 -40.61
N ARG A 157 9.53 -28.07 -41.19
CA ARG A 157 9.65 -27.85 -42.65
C ARG A 157 11.03 -28.22 -43.18
N PHE A 158 12.10 -27.92 -42.44
CA PHE A 158 13.47 -28.29 -42.81
C PHE A 158 13.65 -29.82 -42.80
N LEU A 159 13.17 -30.51 -41.77
CA LEU A 159 13.24 -31.98 -41.65
C LEU A 159 12.47 -32.70 -42.77
N VAL A 160 11.27 -32.21 -43.13
CA VAL A 160 10.44 -32.79 -44.20
C VAL A 160 11.08 -32.60 -45.57
N LYS A 161 11.74 -31.47 -45.84
CA LYS A 161 12.47 -31.27 -47.11
C LYS A 161 13.63 -32.25 -47.24
N ASN A 162 14.47 -32.36 -46.22
CA ASN A 162 15.66 -33.23 -46.28
C ASN A 162 15.33 -34.73 -46.32
N THR A 163 14.18 -35.16 -45.76
CA THR A 163 13.74 -36.57 -45.85
C THR A 163 13.13 -36.92 -47.21
N ARG A 164 12.56 -35.96 -47.94
CA ARG A 164 12.06 -36.17 -49.32
C ARG A 164 13.15 -36.29 -50.38
N ASP A 165 14.32 -35.68 -50.16
CA ASP A 165 15.45 -35.74 -51.09
C ASP A 165 16.30 -37.04 -50.94
N SER A 166 15.91 -37.95 -50.05
CA SER A 166 16.65 -39.19 -49.74
C SER A 166 15.96 -40.49 -50.23
N ILE A 167 14.96 -40.39 -51.11
CA ILE A 167 14.26 -41.52 -51.77
C ILE A 167 14.31 -41.31 -53.27
#